data_AF-A0A916A1P2-F1
#
_entry.id   AF-A0A916A1P2-F1
#
_cell.length_a   1.000
_cell.length_b   1.000
_cell.length_c   1.000
_cell.angle_alpha   90.00
_cell.angle_beta   90.00
_cell.angle_gamma   90.00
#
_symmetry.space_group_name_H-M   'P 1'
#
loop_
_entity.id
_entity.type
_entity.pdbx_description
1 polymer ?
#
loop_
_entity_poly.entity_id
_entity_poly.type
_entity_poly.pdbx_seq_one_letter_code
_entity_poly.pdbx_strand_id
1 'polypeptide(L)'
;MVKNTRQLSVMLVDNGSLVQELHYRPYSRFWWDFSTENNTVNFSIRLGQKVKVFLNGNDFFLRVIKGANNLPEYYCISDQVEAIEASPTKAISTVYANIFKNSTRYSGHAIIGWNDENILEKLKNDVEFFPITCLFRKYKIFLYAIGCSSYEE
;
A
#
# COMPACT_ATOMS: atom_id res chain seq x y z
N MET A 1 28.72 2.26 6.19
CA MET A 1 28.36 2.86 4.89
C MET A 1 26.88 3.20 4.92
N VAL A 2 26.53 4.48 5.03
CA VAL A 2 25.15 4.93 4.82
C VAL A 2 24.87 4.75 3.33
N LYS A 3 23.96 3.84 2.97
CA LYS A 3 23.47 3.77 1.59
C LYS A 3 22.72 5.07 1.34
N ASN A 4 23.30 5.98 0.56
CA ASN A 4 22.58 7.09 -0.04
C ASN A 4 21.57 6.51 -1.05
N THR A 5 20.44 6.01 -0.56
CA THR A 5 19.27 5.75 -1.39
C THR A 5 18.79 7.10 -1.90
N ARG A 6 18.96 7.36 -3.21
CA ARG A 6 18.26 8.47 -3.87
C ARG A 6 16.78 8.33 -3.52
N GLN A 7 16.25 9.30 -2.79
CA GLN A 7 14.85 9.33 -2.42
C GLN A 7 14.04 9.50 -3.71
N LEU A 8 13.20 8.51 -4.01
CA LEU A 8 12.29 8.58 -5.15
C LEU A 8 11.27 9.68 -4.87
N SER A 9 11.15 10.66 -5.77
CA SER A 9 10.09 11.65 -5.70
C SER A 9 8.79 11.00 -6.14
N VAL A 10 7.89 10.79 -5.19
CA VAL A 10 6.56 10.21 -5.42
C VAL A 10 5.52 11.28 -5.15
N MET A 11 4.57 11.42 -6.06
CA MET A 11 3.43 12.33 -5.92
C MET A 11 2.16 11.51 -5.67
N LEU A 12 1.47 11.78 -4.56
CA LEU A 12 0.12 11.27 -4.32
C LEU A 12 -0.87 12.01 -5.23
N VAL A 13 -1.47 11.29 -6.18
CA VAL A 13 -2.46 11.81 -7.13
C VAL A 13 -3.87 11.66 -6.58
N ASP A 14 -4.14 10.54 -5.92
CA ASP A 14 -5.42 10.24 -5.27
C ASP A 14 -5.16 9.50 -3.95
N ASN A 15 -5.84 9.91 -2.89
CA ASN A 15 -5.73 9.30 -1.57
C ASN A 15 -6.34 7.90 -1.55
N GLY A 16 -7.32 7.63 -2.41
CA GLY A 16 -8.18 6.46 -2.30
C GLY A 16 -9.06 6.48 -1.05
N SER A 17 -9.67 5.35 -0.74
CA SER A 17 -10.66 5.25 0.33
C SER A 17 -10.44 4.03 1.23
N LEU A 18 -10.73 4.22 2.52
CA LEU A 18 -10.96 3.13 3.46
C LEU A 18 -12.36 2.56 3.22
N VAL A 19 -12.42 1.33 2.74
CA VAL A 19 -13.67 0.59 2.53
C VAL A 19 -13.89 -0.36 3.70
N GLN A 20 -15.03 -0.25 4.37
CA GLN A 20 -15.32 -1.03 5.59
C GLN A 20 -15.18 -2.55 5.38
N GLU A 21 -15.71 -3.09 4.26
CA GLU A 21 -15.60 -4.51 3.90
C GLU A 21 -14.15 -5.00 3.70
N LEU A 22 -13.25 -4.10 3.31
CA LEU A 22 -11.86 -4.43 3.00
C LEU A 22 -10.95 -4.21 4.21
N HIS A 23 -11.13 -3.12 4.94
CA HIS A 23 -10.19 -2.65 5.96
C HIS A 23 -10.58 -3.06 7.38
N TYR A 24 -11.86 -3.36 7.63
CA TYR A 24 -12.41 -3.54 8.99
C TYR A 24 -13.33 -4.76 9.09
N ARG A 25 -13.15 -5.74 8.22
CA ARG A 25 -13.94 -6.97 8.08
C ARG A 25 -12.98 -8.15 7.73
N PRO A 26 -13.44 -9.36 7.32
CA PRO A 26 -12.56 -10.53 7.17
C PRO A 26 -11.31 -10.35 6.27
N TYR A 27 -11.33 -9.37 5.36
CA TYR A 27 -10.20 -9.09 4.46
C TYR A 27 -9.16 -8.13 5.04
N SER A 28 -9.40 -7.55 6.21
CA SER A 28 -8.56 -6.49 6.81
C SER A 28 -7.07 -6.84 6.82
N ARG A 29 -6.71 -8.07 7.18
CA ARG A 29 -5.30 -8.50 7.23
C ARG A 29 -4.52 -8.34 5.91
N PHE A 30 -5.20 -8.20 4.78
CA PHE A 30 -4.59 -8.02 3.46
C PHE A 30 -4.53 -6.56 3.04
N TRP A 31 -5.31 -5.67 3.66
CA TRP A 31 -5.42 -4.24 3.32
C TRP A 31 -4.64 -3.33 4.29
N TRP A 32 -3.85 -3.94 5.17
CA TRP A 32 -2.93 -3.25 6.08
C TRP A 32 -1.54 -3.86 5.97
N ASP A 33 -0.52 -3.04 5.76
CA ASP A 33 0.87 -3.47 5.79
C ASP A 33 1.52 -3.10 7.13
N PHE A 34 2.25 -4.05 7.70
CA PHE A 34 2.88 -3.94 9.02
C PHE A 34 4.39 -3.84 8.83
N SER A 35 4.95 -2.66 9.09
CA SER A 35 6.41 -2.49 9.08
C SER A 35 7.08 -3.48 10.03
N THR A 36 8.03 -4.26 9.49
CA THR A 36 8.70 -5.37 10.17
C THR A 36 9.65 -4.94 11.29
N GLU A 37 10.03 -3.66 11.35
CA GLU A 37 11.08 -3.27 12.28
C GLU A 37 10.60 -3.16 13.73
N ASN A 38 9.31 -2.94 14.00
CA ASN A 38 8.75 -2.94 15.37
C ASN A 38 7.21 -3.05 15.46
N ASN A 39 6.48 -3.42 14.39
CA ASN A 39 5.00 -3.28 14.32
C ASN A 39 4.48 -1.85 14.63
N THR A 40 5.34 -0.83 14.56
CA THR A 40 5.04 0.55 14.98
C THR A 40 4.37 1.38 13.89
N VAL A 41 4.47 0.96 12.63
CA VAL A 41 3.86 1.69 11.52
C VAL A 41 2.98 0.75 10.72
N ASN A 42 1.68 1.01 10.80
CA ASN A 42 0.64 0.36 10.03
C ASN A 42 0.30 1.27 8.84
N PHE A 43 0.43 0.74 7.63
CA PHE A 43 0.06 1.45 6.41
C PHE A 43 -1.29 0.94 5.92
N SER A 44 -2.26 1.84 5.72
CA SER A 44 -3.49 1.48 5.02
C SER A 44 -3.19 1.37 3.54
N ILE A 45 -3.48 0.21 2.95
CA ILE A 45 -3.51 0.05 1.49
C ILE A 45 -4.88 0.55 1.07
N ARG A 46 -5.01 1.74 0.47
CA ARG A 46 -6.34 2.31 0.22
C ARG A 46 -6.86 1.98 -1.18
N LEU A 47 -8.12 1.56 -1.28
CA LEU A 47 -8.72 1.27 -2.57
C LEU A 47 -8.78 2.56 -3.40
N GLY A 48 -8.26 2.51 -4.63
CA GLY A 48 -8.23 3.66 -5.54
C GLY A 48 -7.03 4.59 -5.32
N GLN A 49 -6.22 4.40 -4.28
CA GLN A 49 -5.01 5.21 -4.04
C GLN A 49 -4.16 5.21 -5.30
N LYS A 50 -3.81 6.41 -5.76
CA LYS A 50 -3.05 6.60 -7.00
C LYS A 50 -1.82 7.44 -6.72
N VAL A 51 -0.67 6.97 -7.18
CA VAL A 51 0.58 7.73 -7.14
C VAL A 51 1.14 7.91 -8.54
N LYS A 52 1.99 8.92 -8.67
CA LYS A 52 2.81 9.20 -9.85
C LYS A 52 4.27 9.20 -9.43
N VAL A 53 5.12 8.54 -10.22
CA VAL A 53 6.58 8.52 -10.03
C VAL A 53 7.27 8.68 -11.37
N PHE A 54 8.31 9.52 -11.41
CA PHE A 54 9.09 9.75 -12.63
C PHE A 54 10.31 8.85 -12.65
N LEU A 55 10.38 7.94 -13.63
CA LEU A 55 11.43 6.93 -13.74
C LEU A 55 11.98 6.88 -15.16
N ASN A 56 13.29 7.02 -15.30
CA ASN A 56 14.01 6.89 -16.56
C ASN A 56 13.40 7.70 -17.72
N GLY A 57 12.93 8.93 -17.43
CA GLY A 57 12.37 9.83 -18.42
C GLY A 57 10.84 9.76 -18.57
N ASN A 58 10.16 8.80 -17.94
CA ASN A 58 8.73 8.57 -18.12
C ASN A 58 7.94 8.64 -16.81
N ASP A 59 6.67 9.03 -16.93
CA ASP A 59 5.71 9.06 -15.85
C ASP A 59 5.05 7.70 -15.68
N PHE A 60 5.25 7.09 -14.51
CA PHE A 60 4.55 5.88 -14.10
C PHE A 60 3.41 6.23 -13.16
N PHE A 61 2.23 5.71 -13.46
CA PHE A 61 1.08 5.79 -12.58
C PHE A 61 0.82 4.42 -11.98
N LEU A 62 0.72 4.36 -10.66
CA LEU A 62 0.35 3.16 -9.92
C LEU A 62 -0.96 3.44 -9.19
N ARG A 63 -1.93 2.53 -9.32
CA ARG A 63 -3.22 2.57 -8.63
C ARG A 63 -3.47 1.26 -7.89
N VAL A 64 -3.93 1.37 -6.64
CA VAL A 64 -4.43 0.23 -5.88
C VAL A 64 -5.85 -0.10 -6.35
N ILE A 65 -6.09 -1.35 -6.72
CA ILE A 65 -7.39 -1.84 -7.18
C ILE A 65 -7.80 -3.07 -6.34
N LYS A 66 -9.08 -3.43 -6.43
CA LYS A 66 -9.64 -4.63 -5.79
C LYS A 66 -9.61 -5.80 -6.77
N GLY A 67 -8.83 -6.84 -6.46
CA GLY A 67 -8.75 -8.07 -7.25
C GLY A 67 -9.91 -9.04 -7.00
N ALA A 68 -9.87 -10.19 -7.70
CA ALA A 68 -10.95 -11.18 -7.75
C ALA A 68 -11.36 -11.78 -6.38
N ASN A 69 -10.48 -11.73 -5.38
CA ASN A 69 -10.71 -12.27 -4.03
C ASN A 69 -10.80 -11.19 -2.93
N ASN A 70 -11.16 -9.95 -3.31
CA ASN A 70 -11.06 -8.78 -2.43
C ASN A 70 -9.64 -8.58 -1.86
N LEU A 71 -8.62 -9.04 -2.59
CA LEU A 71 -7.22 -8.78 -2.27
C LEU A 71 -6.78 -7.49 -2.99
N PRO A 72 -5.85 -6.72 -2.41
CA PRO A 72 -5.28 -5.59 -3.13
C PRO A 72 -4.43 -6.07 -4.30
N GLU A 73 -4.67 -5.47 -5.46
CA GLU A 73 -3.84 -5.60 -6.65
C GLU A 73 -3.37 -4.21 -7.07
N TYR A 74 -2.31 -4.18 -7.86
CA TYR A 74 -1.63 -2.94 -8.23
C TYR A 74 -1.61 -2.83 -9.74
N TYR A 75 -2.41 -1.90 -10.25
CA TYR A 75 -2.43 -1.52 -11.65
C TYR A 75 -1.35 -0.47 -11.89
N CYS A 76 -0.38 -0.78 -12.74
CA CYS A 76 0.64 0.15 -13.19
C CYS A 76 0.49 0.43 -14.67
N ILE A 77 0.67 1.69 -15.08
CA ILE A 77 0.72 2.10 -16.48
C ILE A 77 1.77 3.19 -16.72
N SER A 78 2.48 3.09 -17.85
CA SER A 78 3.37 4.11 -18.42
C SER A 78 3.43 3.89 -19.93
N ASP A 79 3.42 4.94 -20.74
CA ASP A 79 3.53 4.87 -22.22
C ASP A 79 2.68 3.76 -22.88
N GLN A 80 1.42 3.62 -22.45
CA GLN A 80 0.46 2.60 -22.93
C GLN A 80 0.80 1.15 -22.57
N VAL A 81 1.90 0.92 -21.85
CA VAL A 81 2.24 -0.38 -21.27
C VAL A 81 1.65 -0.47 -19.88
N GLU A 82 0.88 -1.51 -19.62
CA GLU A 82 0.24 -1.74 -18.33
C GLU A 82 0.52 -3.13 -17.77
N ALA A 83 0.39 -3.25 -16.45
CA ALA A 83 0.43 -4.51 -15.74
C ALA A 83 -0.44 -4.45 -14.49
N ILE A 84 -1.13 -5.55 -14.20
CA ILE A 84 -1.80 -5.78 -12.90
C ILE A 84 -1.03 -6.87 -12.18
N GLU A 85 -0.56 -6.58 -10.98
CA GLU A 85 0.23 -7.52 -10.20
C GLU A 85 -0.15 -7.47 -8.72
N ALA A 86 0.16 -8.55 -7.99
CA ALA A 86 -0.14 -8.69 -6.56
C ALA A 86 0.73 -7.82 -5.63
N SER A 87 1.71 -7.09 -6.18
CA SER A 87 2.54 -6.17 -5.37
C SER A 87 2.95 -4.94 -6.18
N PRO A 88 3.13 -3.78 -5.53
CA PRO A 88 3.54 -2.54 -6.20
C PRO A 88 4.92 -2.68 -6.86
N THR A 89 5.84 -3.39 -6.19
CA THR A 89 7.18 -3.72 -6.71
C THR A 89 7.09 -4.46 -8.04
N LYS A 90 6.22 -5.47 -8.14
CA LYS A 90 6.12 -6.30 -9.34
C LYS A 90 5.42 -5.54 -10.47
N ALA A 91 4.32 -4.84 -10.16
CA ALA A 91 3.58 -4.05 -11.14
C ALA A 91 4.50 -3.06 -11.87
N ILE A 92 5.27 -2.26 -11.12
CA ILE A 92 6.15 -1.26 -11.71
C ILE A 92 7.35 -1.88 -12.44
N SER A 93 7.94 -2.95 -11.89
CA SER A 93 9.08 -3.63 -12.51
C SER A 93 8.67 -4.29 -13.84
N THR A 94 7.46 -4.84 -13.92
CA THR A 94 6.91 -5.43 -15.15
C THR A 94 6.72 -4.37 -16.23
N VAL A 95 6.06 -3.24 -15.92
CA VAL A 95 5.89 -2.14 -16.89
C VAL A 95 7.24 -1.57 -17.31
N TYR A 96 8.15 -1.32 -16.35
CA TYR A 96 9.48 -0.80 -16.63
C TYR A 96 10.27 -1.73 -17.58
N ALA A 97 10.29 -3.03 -17.32
CA ALA A 97 10.98 -4.00 -18.15
C ALA A 97 10.39 -4.09 -19.56
N ASN A 98 9.08 -3.95 -19.69
CA ASN A 98 8.41 -3.97 -20.98
C ASN A 98 8.73 -2.74 -21.83
N ILE A 99 8.86 -1.55 -21.22
CA ILE A 99 9.21 -0.30 -21.91
C ILE A 99 10.69 -0.27 -22.26
N PHE A 100 11.57 -0.47 -21.27
CA PHE A 100 13.00 -0.23 -21.43
C PHE A 100 13.83 -1.47 -21.77
N LYS A 101 13.19 -2.65 -21.87
CA LYS A 101 13.85 -3.94 -22.11
C LYS A 101 14.97 -4.22 -21.09
N ASN A 102 14.82 -3.73 -19.87
CA ASN A 102 15.78 -3.87 -18.77
C ASN A 102 15.05 -4.18 -17.45
N SER A 103 15.63 -5.08 -16.66
CA SER A 103 15.13 -5.40 -15.32
C SER A 103 15.68 -4.41 -14.30
N THR A 104 14.79 -3.76 -13.57
CA THR A 104 15.10 -3.03 -12.35
C THR A 104 14.08 -3.39 -11.29
N ARG A 105 14.45 -3.25 -10.02
CA ARG A 105 13.56 -3.52 -8.90
C ARG A 105 13.49 -2.30 -8.00
N TYR A 106 12.32 -1.66 -7.98
CA TYR A 106 12.02 -0.58 -7.06
C TYR A 106 11.38 -1.11 -5.77
N SER A 107 11.59 -0.42 -4.65
CA SER A 107 10.88 -0.74 -3.41
C SER A 107 9.41 -0.36 -3.53
N GLY A 108 8.51 -1.32 -3.36
CA GLY A 108 7.07 -1.09 -3.34
C GLY A 108 6.63 0.00 -2.37
N HIS A 109 7.21 0.01 -1.16
CA HIS A 109 6.95 1.03 -0.12
C HIS A 109 7.36 2.42 -0.60
N ALA A 110 8.53 2.54 -1.24
CA ALA A 110 8.98 3.82 -1.79
C ALA A 110 8.05 4.27 -2.91
N ILE A 111 7.67 3.38 -3.83
CA ILE A 111 6.83 3.70 -4.99
C ILE A 111 5.42 4.13 -4.58
N ILE A 112 4.81 3.49 -3.59
CA ILE A 112 3.46 3.86 -3.12
C ILE A 112 3.45 5.10 -2.20
N GLY A 113 4.62 5.69 -1.94
CA GLY A 113 4.76 6.92 -1.16
C GLY A 113 4.81 6.71 0.36
N TRP A 114 5.01 5.48 0.84
CA TRP A 114 5.05 5.19 2.27
C TRP A 114 6.36 5.56 2.96
N ASN A 115 7.34 6.08 2.21
CA ASN A 115 8.56 6.68 2.75
C ASN A 115 8.47 8.21 2.84
N ASP A 116 7.34 8.81 2.47
CA ASP A 116 7.11 10.26 2.50
C ASP A 116 6.16 10.60 3.64
N GLU A 117 6.66 11.33 4.65
CA GLU A 117 5.88 11.70 5.84
C GLU A 117 4.62 12.51 5.51
N ASN A 118 4.65 13.38 4.50
CA ASN A 118 3.48 14.17 4.10
C ASN A 118 2.38 13.29 3.49
N ILE A 119 2.78 12.28 2.71
CA ILE A 119 1.84 11.29 2.17
C ILE A 119 1.27 10.46 3.32
N LEU A 120 2.12 10.04 4.27
CA LEU A 120 1.69 9.26 5.42
C LEU A 120 0.70 10.01 6.31
N GLU A 121 0.91 11.29 6.59
CA GLU A 121 -0.04 12.10 7.35
C GLU A 121 -1.41 12.14 6.67
N LYS A 122 -1.46 12.37 5.35
CA LYS A 122 -2.70 12.33 4.58
C LYS A 122 -3.40 10.98 4.65
N LEU A 123 -2.64 9.88 4.59
CA LEU A 123 -3.13 8.51 4.68
C LEU A 123 -3.50 8.08 6.12
N LYS A 124 -3.27 8.91 7.14
CA LYS A 124 -3.64 8.63 8.53
C LYS A 124 -4.86 9.42 9.00
N ASN A 125 -5.18 10.55 8.38
CA ASN A 125 -6.16 11.52 8.88
C ASN A 125 -7.58 10.98 9.12
N ASP A 126 -8.04 10.04 8.31
CA ASP A 126 -9.38 9.43 8.36
C ASP A 126 -9.35 7.96 8.83
N VAL A 127 -8.25 7.51 9.45
CA VAL A 127 -8.15 6.18 10.06
C VAL A 127 -8.70 6.22 11.49
N GLU A 128 -9.86 5.61 11.72
CA GLU A 128 -10.47 5.52 13.06
C GLU A 128 -9.75 4.52 13.97
N PHE A 129 -9.28 3.41 13.40
CA PHE A 129 -8.60 2.35 14.13
C PHE A 129 -7.48 1.76 13.28
N PHE A 130 -6.30 1.64 13.88
CA PHE A 130 -5.15 0.94 13.29
C PHE A 130 -5.14 -0.50 13.80
N PRO A 131 -5.15 -1.52 12.93
CA PRO A 131 -5.13 -2.90 13.38
C PRO A 131 -3.91 -3.25 14.20
N ILE A 132 -4.10 -4.12 15.19
CA ILE A 132 -3.03 -4.56 16.08
C ILE A 132 -2.87 -6.07 15.92
N THR A 133 -1.62 -6.50 15.84
CA THR A 133 -1.25 -7.90 15.86
C THR A 133 -0.56 -8.21 17.17
N CYS A 134 -1.08 -9.18 17.92
CA CYS A 134 -0.48 -9.64 19.16
C CYS A 134 -0.30 -11.17 19.18
N LEU A 135 0.61 -11.63 20.02
CA LEU A 135 0.85 -13.05 20.27
C LEU A 135 0.23 -13.42 21.62
N PHE A 136 -0.61 -14.45 21.61
CA PHE A 136 -1.13 -15.06 22.82
C PHE A 136 -0.78 -16.54 22.82
N ARG A 137 0.21 -16.92 23.64
CA ARG A 137 0.85 -18.24 23.59
C ARG A 137 1.37 -18.54 22.18
N LYS A 138 0.83 -19.57 21.51
CA LYS A 138 1.18 -19.96 20.13
C LYS A 138 0.29 -19.32 19.06
N TYR A 139 -0.70 -18.52 19.45
CA TYR A 139 -1.67 -17.94 18.52
C TYR A 139 -1.29 -16.51 18.18
N LYS A 140 -1.34 -16.18 16.89
CA LYS A 140 -1.23 -14.82 16.37
C LYS A 140 -2.64 -14.28 16.21
N ILE A 141 -3.00 -13.28 17.01
CA ILE A 141 -4.32 -12.65 17.02
C ILE A 141 -4.22 -11.35 16.23
N PHE A 142 -5.19 -11.14 15.33
CA PHE A 142 -5.30 -9.94 14.51
C PHE A 142 -6.57 -9.18 14.89
N LEU A 143 -6.39 -8.05 15.56
CA LEU A 143 -7.47 -7.15 15.97
C LEU A 143 -7.60 -6.06 14.91
N TYR A 144 -8.73 -6.03 14.21
CA TYR A 144 -8.94 -5.09 13.10
C TYR A 144 -10.02 -4.04 13.37
N ALA A 145 -10.86 -4.21 14.38
CA ALA A 145 -11.87 -3.23 14.75
C ALA A 145 -12.22 -3.39 16.23
N ILE A 146 -12.67 -2.30 16.84
CA ILE A 146 -13.32 -2.31 18.16
C ILE A 146 -14.76 -1.88 17.93
N GLY A 147 -15.71 -2.72 18.32
CA GLY A 147 -17.13 -2.39 18.27
C GLY A 147 -17.61 -1.90 19.64
N CYS A 148 -18.57 -0.98 19.65
CA CYS A 148 -19.36 -0.71 20.84
C CYS A 148 -20.43 -1.80 21.00
N SER A 149 -20.60 -2.29 22.21
CA SER A 149 -21.73 -3.15 22.52
C SER A 149 -23.00 -2.29 22.66
N SER A 150 -24.15 -2.83 22.25
CA SER A 150 -25.46 -2.17 22.40
C SER A 150 -26.12 -2.47 23.75
N TYR A 151 -25.37 -2.95 24.75
CA TYR A 151 -25.90 -3.08 26.10
C TYR A 151 -26.04 -1.68 26.71
N GLU A 152 -27.27 -1.17 26.74
CA GLU A 152 -27.67 -0.11 27.64
C GLU A 152 -27.71 -0.70 29.07
N GLU A 153 -27.09 -0.02 30.03
CA GLU A 153 -27.16 -0.37 31.47
C GLU A 153 -28.57 -0.21 32.04
#